data_AF-A0A955TCT9-F1
#
_entry.id   AF-A0A955TCT9-F1
#
_cell.length_a   1.000
_cell.length_b   1.000
_cell.length_c   1.000
_cell.angle_alpha   90.00
_cell.angle_beta   90.00
_cell.angle_gamma   90.00
#
_symmetry.space_group_name_H-M   'P 1'
#
loop_
_entity.id
_entity.type
_entity.pdbx_description
1 polymer ?
#
loop_
_entity_poly.entity_id
_entity_poly.type
_entity_poly.pdbx_seq_one_letter_code
_entity_poly.pdbx_strand_id
1 'polypeptide(L)' 'KHYLFSYFEYTGDDFAGDMAKMAADPTTQKWWDVCEPLQVPFEDRAEGEWWTAMEEVFHLD' A
#
# COMPACT_ATOMS: atom_id res chain seq x y z
N LYS A 1 2.02 11.46 -17.59
CA LYS A 1 2.32 10.84 -16.28
C LYS A 1 1.65 9.47 -16.27
N HIS A 2 2.28 8.47 -15.65
CA HIS A 2 1.70 7.14 -15.49
C HIS A 2 1.35 6.96 -14.01
N TYR A 3 0.22 6.30 -13.74
CA TYR A 3 -0.29 6.10 -12.39
C TYR A 3 -0.50 4.60 -12.16
N LEU A 4 -0.28 4.17 -10.93
CA LEU A 4 -0.58 2.83 -10.46
C LEU A 4 -1.77 2.94 -9.50
N PHE A 5 -2.76 2.07 -9.69
CA PHE A 5 -3.91 1.94 -8.80
C PHE A 5 -3.88 0.54 -8.21
N SER A 6 -3.99 0.46 -6.89
CA SER A 6 -4.05 -0.80 -6.16
C SER A 6 -5.47 -1.02 -5.65
N TYR A 7 -5.93 -2.27 -5.71
CA TYR A 7 -7.19 -2.72 -5.16
C TYR A 7 -6.97 -4.09 -4.53
N PHE A 8 -7.49 -4.28 -3.32
CA PHE A 8 -7.56 -5.57 -2.66
C PHE A 8 -8.72 -5.58 -1.67
N GLU A 9 -9.31 -6.75 -1.45
CA GLU A 9 -10.29 -6.98 -0.40
C GLU A 9 -9.58 -7.56 0.81
N TYR A 10 -9.56 -6.81 1.90
CA TYR A 10 -9.07 -7.30 3.18
C TYR A 10 -10.19 -8.04 3.92
N THR A 11 -9.94 -9.29 4.27
CA THR A 11 -10.91 -10.16 4.95
C THR A 11 -10.48 -10.54 6.38
N GLY A 12 -9.46 -9.87 6.92
CA GLY A 12 -9.00 -10.07 8.30
C GLY A 12 -9.64 -9.08 9.28
N ASP A 13 -9.20 -9.16 10.54
CA ASP A 13 -9.82 -8.45 11.67
C ASP A 13 -8.90 -7.39 12.32
N ASP A 14 -7.61 -7.32 11.96
CA ASP A 14 -6.62 -6.36 12.49
C ASP A 14 -5.71 -5.84 11.38
N PHE A 15 -6.23 -4.88 10.61
CA PHE A 15 -5.55 -4.34 9.45
C PHE A 15 -4.17 -3.75 9.80
N ALA A 16 -4.10 -2.96 10.89
CA ALA A 16 -2.85 -2.32 11.29
C ALA A 16 -1.80 -3.36 11.72
N GLY A 17 -2.20 -4.36 12.52
CA GLY A 17 -1.30 -5.44 12.94
C GLY A 17 -0.83 -6.30 11.78
N ASP A 18 -1.69 -6.58 10.79
CA ASP A 18 -1.34 -7.39 9.63
C ASP A 18 -0.44 -6.64 8.65
N MET A 19 -0.68 -5.35 8.42
CA MET A 19 0.23 -4.50 7.64
C MET A 19 1.61 -4.39 8.33
N ALA A 20 1.65 -4.30 9.66
CA ALA A 20 2.90 -4.30 10.42
C ALA A 20 3.67 -5.63 10.29
N LYS A 21 2.99 -6.78 10.32
CA LYS A 21 3.61 -8.09 10.07
C LYS A 21 4.21 -8.18 8.66
N MET A 22 3.48 -7.71 7.65
CA MET A 22 3.97 -7.64 6.26
C MET A 22 5.20 -6.74 6.15
N ALA A 23 5.18 -5.56 6.78
CA ALA A 23 6.31 -4.64 6.78
C ALA A 23 7.55 -5.20 7.51
N ALA A 24 7.35 -6.08 8.50
CA ALA A 24 8.42 -6.75 9.22
C ALA A 24 8.97 -7.99 8.48
N ASP A 25 8.30 -8.51 7.45
CA ASP A 25 8.73 -9.69 6.73
C ASP A 25 9.97 -9.40 5.85
N PRO A 26 11.10 -10.11 6.04
CA PRO A 26 12.33 -9.84 5.31
C PRO A 26 12.24 -10.15 3.81
N THR A 27 11.28 -10.96 3.37
CA THR A 27 11.09 -11.24 1.94
C THR A 27 10.38 -10.07 1.26
N THR A 28 9.38 -9.53 1.93
CA THR A 28 8.64 -8.33 1.52
C THR A 28 9.56 -7.11 1.42
N GLN A 29 10.43 -6.89 2.41
CA GLN A 29 11.41 -5.80 2.37
C GLN A 29 12.34 -5.90 1.15
N LYS A 30 12.91 -7.09 0.88
CA LYS A 30 13.75 -7.32 -0.32
C LYS A 30 13.01 -7.08 -1.63
N TRP A 31 11.71 -7.37 -1.65
CA TRP A 31 10.87 -7.11 -2.81
C TRP A 31 10.64 -5.61 -3.01
N TRP A 32 10.40 -4.87 -1.93
CA TRP A 32 10.26 -3.42 -1.96
C TRP A 32 11.53 -2.71 -2.37
N ASP A 33 12.72 -3.17 -1.97
CA ASP A 33 14.01 -2.65 -2.42
C ASP A 33 14.14 -2.62 -3.97
N VAL A 34 13.46 -3.55 -4.66
CA VAL A 34 13.44 -3.63 -6.13
C VAL A 34 12.31 -2.79 -6.73
N CYS A 35 11.15 -2.72 -6.07
CA CYS A 35 9.95 -2.08 -6.60
C CYS A 35 9.92 -0.57 -6.36
N GLU A 36 10.26 -0.12 -5.16
CA GLU A 36 10.17 1.28 -4.74
C GLU A 36 10.99 2.23 -5.63
N PRO A 37 12.22 1.91 -6.08
CA PRO A 37 12.99 2.77 -6.98
C PRO A 37 12.34 3.00 -8.36
N LEU A 38 11.39 2.14 -8.74
CA LEU A 38 10.66 2.22 -10.00
C LEU A 38 9.34 2.99 -9.86
N GLN A 39 8.99 3.41 -8.65
CA GLN A 39 7.77 4.10 -8.30
C GLN A 39 8.08 5.55 -7.92
N VAL A 40 7.09 6.42 -8.11
CA VAL A 40 7.16 7.82 -7.68
C VAL A 40 5.97 8.07 -6.77
N PRO A 41 6.16 8.09 -5.43
CA PRO A 41 5.07 8.30 -4.50
C PRO A 41 4.59 9.76 -4.58
N PHE A 42 3.32 10.00 -4.25
CA PHE A 42 2.77 11.36 -4.23
C PHE A 42 3.45 12.21 -3.15
N GLU A 43 3.62 13.51 -3.44
CA GLU A 43 4.28 14.47 -2.55
C GLU A 43 3.44 14.80 -1.30
N ASP A 44 2.12 14.68 -1.41
CA ASP A 44 1.11 15.00 -0.40
C ASP A 44 0.56 13.77 0.33
N ARG A 45 1.19 12.60 0.17
CA ARG A 45 0.85 11.40 0.95
C ARG A 45 1.04 11.63 2.45
N ALA A 46 0.29 10.90 3.28
CA ALA A 46 0.42 11.05 4.73
C ALA A 46 1.79 10.56 5.23
N GLU A 47 2.18 11.01 6.43
CA GLU A 47 3.43 10.58 7.05
C GLU A 47 3.45 9.05 7.24
N GLY A 48 4.51 8.39 6.78
CA GLY A 48 4.66 6.94 6.82
C GLY A 48 3.99 6.18 5.67
N GLU A 49 3.25 6.85 4.79
CA GLU A 49 2.68 6.21 3.60
C GLU A 49 3.70 6.10 2.47
N TRP A 50 3.59 5.01 1.69
CA TRP A 50 4.20 4.91 0.37
C TRP A 50 3.15 5.01 -0.74
N TRP A 51 2.03 4.30 -0.55
CA TRP A 51 0.82 4.40 -1.36
C TRP A 51 -0.17 5.33 -0.68
N THR A 52 -0.66 6.33 -1.41
CA THR A 52 -1.72 7.23 -0.92
C THR A 52 -3.06 6.48 -0.93
N ALA A 53 -3.73 6.44 0.22
CA ALA A 53 -5.05 5.85 0.33
C ALA A 53 -6.12 6.62 -0.47
N MET A 54 -7.14 5.90 -0.95
CA MET A 54 -8.30 6.48 -1.62
C MET A 54 -9.57 6.22 -0.82
N GLU A 55 -10.49 7.17 -0.83
CA GLU A 55 -11.84 6.99 -0.27
C GLU A 55 -12.72 6.26 -1.29
N GLU A 56 -13.32 5.14 -0.88
CA GLU A 56 -14.34 4.46 -1.67
C GLU A 56 -15.66 5.24 -1.58
N VAL A 57 -16.12 5.79 -2.70
CA VAL A 57 -17.34 6.63 -2.76
C VAL A 57 -18.56 5.91 -3.34
N PHE A 58 -18.37 4.73 -3.91
CA PHE A 58 -19.44 3.92 -4.50
C PHE A 58 -19.02 2.45 -4.56
N HIS A 59 -19.97 1.58 -4.23
CA HIS A 59 -19.87 0.13 -4.38
C HIS A 59 -21.25 -0.45 -4.72
N LEU A 60 -21.26 -1.49 -5.55
CA LEU A 60 -22.43 -2.31 -5.86
C LEU A 60 -21.96 -3.76 -6.00
N ASP A 61 -22.60 -4.65 -5.24
CA ASP A 61 -22.33 -6.09 -5.25
C ASP A 61 -22.61 -6.76 -6.61
#